data_AF-A0A3N4IGH4-F1
#
_entry.id   AF-A0A3N4IGH4-F1
#
_cell.length_a   1.000
_cell.length_b   1.000
_cell.length_c   1.000
_cell.angle_alpha   90.00
_cell.angle_beta   90.00
_cell.angle_gamma   90.00
#
_symmetry.space_group_name_H-M   'P 1'
#
loop_
_entity.id
_entity.type
_entity.pdbx_description
1 polymer ?
#
loop_
_entity_poly.entity_id
_entity_poly.type
_entity_poly.pdbx_seq_one_letter_code
_entity_poly.pdbx_strand_id
1 'polypeptide(L)'
;MDAMDGFDNKTQQELQQFVENESSKAKLNGIIHDLTDRCWKKCFAQTSSISSGSLSSSENTCVKDCVGRWVDTSYLIVKSLEKMR
;
A
#
# COMPACT_ATOMS: atom_id res chain seq x y z
N MET A 1 -11.24 25.49 5.53
CA MET A 1 -10.83 25.80 4.13
C MET A 1 -9.81 26.94 4.12
N ASP A 2 -9.14 27.18 5.25
CA ASP A 2 -8.51 28.47 5.58
C ASP A 2 -7.01 28.52 5.28
N ALA A 3 -6.42 27.41 4.82
CA ALA A 3 -4.99 27.32 4.49
C ALA A 3 -4.63 27.82 3.08
N MET A 4 -5.63 28.09 2.23
CA MET A 4 -5.41 28.46 0.82
C MET A 4 -5.72 29.93 0.49
N ASP A 5 -6.27 30.69 1.45
CA ASP A 5 -6.81 32.04 1.22
C ASP A 5 -5.74 33.14 1.10
N GLY A 6 -4.47 32.78 1.33
CA GLY A 6 -3.32 33.70 1.24
C GLY A 6 -2.49 33.59 -0.04
N PHE A 7 -2.87 32.73 -1.00
CA PHE A 7 -2.12 32.47 -2.22
C PHE A 7 -2.88 32.98 -3.46
N ASP A 8 -2.16 33.37 -4.50
CA ASP A 8 -2.80 33.68 -5.78
C ASP A 8 -3.32 32.41 -6.46
N ASN A 9 -4.23 32.56 -7.44
CA ASN A 9 -4.93 31.44 -8.05
C ASN A 9 -4.00 30.38 -8.65
N LYS A 10 -2.85 30.79 -9.19
CA LYS A 10 -1.87 29.86 -9.77
C LYS A 10 -1.20 29.03 -8.68
N THR A 11 -0.72 29.66 -7.61
CA THR A 11 -0.14 28.94 -6.48
C THR A 11 -1.17 28.05 -5.77
N GLN A 12 -2.44 28.44 -5.71
CA GLN A 12 -3.50 27.58 -5.19
C GLN A 12 -3.66 26.30 -6.01
N GLN A 13 -3.61 26.37 -7.34
CA GLN A 13 -3.68 25.20 -8.21
C GLN A 13 -2.44 24.29 -8.06
N GLU A 14 -1.24 24.88 -7.99
CA GLU A 14 0.00 24.13 -7.78
C GLU A 14 0.01 23.41 -6.42
N LEU A 15 -0.44 24.09 -5.36
CA LEU A 15 -0.57 23.50 -4.03
C LEU A 15 -1.62 22.38 -3.99
N GLN A 16 -2.75 22.54 -4.68
CA GLN A 16 -3.76 21.50 -4.79
C GLN A 16 -3.17 20.23 -5.43
N GLN A 17 -2.45 20.36 -6.55
CA GLN A 17 -1.76 19.25 -7.21
C GLN A 17 -0.69 18.63 -6.30
N PHE A 18 0.07 19.46 -5.58
CA PHE A 18 1.06 18.98 -4.62
C PHE A 18 0.41 18.14 -3.51
N VAL A 19 -0.67 18.62 -2.91
CA VAL A 19 -1.41 17.91 -1.85
C VAL A 19 -1.96 16.59 -2.38
N GLU A 20 -2.50 16.55 -3.58
CA GLU A 20 -3.00 15.32 -4.21
C GLU A 20 -1.88 14.29 -4.43
N ASN A 21 -0.71 14.73 -4.88
CA ASN A 21 0.46 13.89 -5.07
C ASN A 21 0.99 13.33 -3.73
N GLU A 22 1.16 14.18 -2.73
CA GLU A 22 1.64 13.74 -1.41
C GLU A 22 0.62 12.86 -0.68
N SER A 23 -0.67 13.15 -0.81
CA SER A 23 -1.75 12.30 -0.30
C SER A 23 -1.71 10.92 -0.94
N SER A 24 -1.48 10.84 -2.25
CA SER A 24 -1.34 9.57 -2.97
C SER A 24 -0.14 8.76 -2.49
N LYS A 25 1.02 9.42 -2.27
CA LYS A 25 2.22 8.77 -1.69
C LYS A 25 1.96 8.27 -0.27
N ALA A 26 1.30 9.06 0.57
CA ALA A 26 0.97 8.67 1.94
C ALA A 26 0.06 7.44 1.97
N LYS A 27 -0.95 7.39 1.09
CA LYS A 27 -1.82 6.20 0.93
C LYS A 27 -1.04 4.96 0.51
N LEU A 28 -0.13 5.10 -0.46
CA LEU A 28 0.73 3.99 -0.88
C LEU A 28 1.63 3.49 0.25
N ASN A 29 2.23 4.39 1.03
CA ASN A 29 3.03 4.00 2.20
C ASN A 29 2.19 3.24 3.24
N GLY A 30 0.95 3.67 3.48
CA GLY A 30 0.02 2.92 4.33
C GLY A 30 -0.21 1.48 3.84
N ILE A 31 -0.48 1.33 2.54
CA ILE A 31 -0.67 0.00 1.92
C ILE A 31 0.61 -0.84 2.03
N ILE A 32 1.79 -0.24 1.83
CA ILE A 32 3.07 -0.92 1.98
C ILE A 32 3.23 -1.45 3.41
N HIS A 33 2.98 -0.62 4.43
CA HIS A 33 3.05 -1.04 5.83
C HIS A 33 2.08 -2.19 6.15
N ASP A 34 0.84 -2.10 5.68
CA ASP A 34 -0.18 -3.14 5.89
C ASP A 34 0.20 -4.47 5.23
N LEU A 35 0.71 -4.41 3.99
CA LEU A 35 1.19 -5.57 3.27
C LEU A 35 2.43 -6.16 3.93
N THR A 36 3.36 -5.34 4.38
CA THR A 36 4.56 -5.79 5.11
C THR A 36 4.16 -6.54 6.38
N ASP A 37 3.31 -5.98 7.24
CA ASP A 37 2.87 -6.67 8.47
C ASP A 37 2.13 -7.98 8.17
N ARG A 38 1.20 -7.96 7.21
CA ARG A 38 0.40 -9.12 6.82
C ARG A 38 1.27 -10.23 6.24
N CYS A 39 2.12 -9.92 5.28
CA CYS A 39 2.95 -10.91 4.60
C CYS A 39 4.09 -11.38 5.49
N TRP A 40 4.58 -10.52 6.39
CA TRP A 40 5.51 -10.94 7.44
C TRP A 40 4.90 -12.06 8.30
N LYS A 41 3.71 -11.84 8.84
CA LYS A 41 2.99 -12.82 9.65
C LYS A 41 2.64 -14.10 8.88
N LYS A 42 2.43 -14.03 7.56
CA LYS A 42 2.10 -15.22 6.75
C LYS A 42 3.32 -16.04 6.36
N CYS A 43 4.40 -15.37 5.98
CA CYS A 43 5.57 -16.02 5.42
C CYS A 43 6.63 -16.40 6.45
N PHE A 44 6.62 -15.73 7.62
CA PHE A 44 7.68 -15.88 8.63
C PHE A 44 7.16 -16.29 10.03
N ALA A 45 5.85 -16.34 10.28
CA ALA A 45 5.34 -16.71 11.61
C ALA A 45 5.53 -18.21 11.95
N GLN A 46 5.82 -19.06 10.96
CA GLN A 46 6.05 -20.49 11.16
C GLN A 46 7.52 -20.90 11.07
N THR A 47 8.43 -19.99 10.72
CA THR A 47 9.87 -20.28 10.70
C THR A 47 10.44 -20.16 12.11
N SER A 48 10.81 -21.29 12.71
CA SER A 48 11.45 -21.38 14.03
C SER A 48 12.84 -20.70 14.11
N SER A 49 13.35 -20.19 12.98
CA SER A 49 14.57 -19.39 12.97
C SER A 49 14.62 -18.52 11.71
N ILE A 50 14.74 -17.20 11.90
CA ILE A 50 15.34 -16.33 10.87
C ILE A 50 16.82 -16.67 10.86
N SER A 51 17.23 -17.52 9.92
CA SER A 51 18.58 -18.10 9.88
C SER A 51 19.61 -17.18 9.23
N SER A 52 19.17 -16.15 8.50
CA SER A 52 20.03 -15.23 7.76
C SER A 52 19.40 -13.84 7.63
N GLY A 53 20.23 -12.81 7.40
CA GLY A 53 19.75 -11.45 7.09
C GLY A 53 19.16 -11.29 5.68
N SER A 54 19.27 -12.33 4.84
CA SER A 54 18.66 -12.41 3.52
C SER A 54 17.45 -13.34 3.53
N LEU A 55 16.46 -13.03 2.69
CA LEU A 55 15.34 -13.93 2.43
C LEU A 55 15.82 -15.19 1.69
N SER A 56 15.45 -16.36 2.19
CA SER A 56 15.58 -17.63 1.49
C SER A 56 14.71 -17.66 0.22
N SER A 57 14.93 -18.63 -0.66
CA SER A 57 14.14 -18.75 -1.89
C SER A 57 12.66 -18.99 -1.62
N SER A 58 12.32 -19.75 -0.57
CA SER A 58 10.93 -19.99 -0.16
C SER A 58 10.26 -18.74 0.40
N GLU A 59 10.97 -17.96 1.23
CA GLU A 59 10.48 -16.69 1.78
C GLU A 59 10.24 -15.66 0.66
N ASN A 60 11.15 -15.55 -0.30
CA ASN A 60 10.98 -14.67 -1.46
C ASN A 60 9.72 -15.02 -2.27
N THR A 61 9.53 -16.30 -2.59
CA THR A 61 8.33 -16.76 -3.30
C THR A 61 7.06 -16.49 -2.47
N CYS A 62 7.09 -16.78 -1.17
CA CYS A 62 5.95 -16.54 -0.30
C CYS A 62 5.55 -15.07 -0.26
N VAL A 63 6.51 -14.14 -0.08
CA VAL A 63 6.21 -12.71 -0.01
C VAL A 63 5.64 -12.21 -1.34
N LYS A 64 6.25 -12.62 -2.46
CA LYS A 64 5.75 -12.28 -3.81
C LYS A 64 4.31 -12.74 -4.01
N ASP A 65 4.01 -13.99 -3.69
CA ASP A 65 2.68 -14.55 -3.83
C ASP A 65 1.68 -13.93 -2.84
N CYS A 66 2.11 -13.64 -1.61
CA CYS A 66 1.27 -13.01 -0.59
C CYS A 66 0.77 -11.64 -1.05
N VAL A 67 1.67 -10.79 -1.54
CA VAL A 67 1.31 -9.47 -2.06
C VAL A 67 0.43 -9.60 -3.30
N GLY A 68 0.82 -10.44 -4.28
CA GLY A 68 0.05 -10.65 -5.50
C GLY A 68 -1.39 -11.11 -5.22
N ARG A 69 -1.55 -12.15 -4.39
CA ARG A 69 -2.87 -12.66 -3.99
C ARG A 69 -3.71 -11.62 -3.25
N TRP A 70 -3.10 -10.80 -2.40
CA TRP A 70 -3.84 -9.74 -1.70
C TRP A 70 -4.36 -8.68 -2.68
N VAL A 71 -3.53 -8.23 -3.62
CA VAL A 71 -3.93 -7.26 -4.65
C VAL A 71 -5.04 -7.83 -5.53
N ASP A 72 -4.87 -9.05 -6.03
CA ASP A 72 -5.86 -9.73 -6.88
C ASP A 72 -7.20 -9.89 -6.15
N THR A 73 -7.16 -10.36 -4.90
CA THR A 73 -8.37 -10.56 -4.09
C THR A 73 -9.05 -9.22 -3.78
N SER A 74 -8.28 -8.19 -3.44
CA SER A 74 -8.81 -6.85 -3.15
C SER A 74 -9.52 -6.27 -4.38
N TYR A 75 -8.90 -6.40 -5.56
CA TYR A 75 -9.51 -5.99 -6.82
C TYR A 75 -10.81 -6.77 -7.12
N LEU A 76 -10.80 -8.09 -6.92
CA LEU A 76 -11.99 -8.92 -7.11
C LEU A 76 -13.13 -8.53 -6.15
N ILE A 77 -12.82 -8.23 -4.90
CA ILE A 77 -13.81 -7.77 -3.91
C ILE A 77 -14.43 -6.45 -4.37
N VAL A 78 -13.62 -5.46 -4.73
CA VAL A 78 -14.11 -4.15 -5.22
C VAL A 78 -15.01 -4.34 -6.43
N LYS A 79 -14.58 -5.12 -7.43
CA LYS A 79 -15.37 -5.41 -8.63
C LYS A 79 -16.69 -6.12 -8.30
N SER A 80 -16.69 -7.00 -7.29
CA SER A 80 -17.92 -7.66 -6.84
C SER A 80 -18.88 -6.67 -6.17
N LEU A 81 -18.37 -5.75 -5.36
CA LEU A 81 -19.18 -4.70 -4.72
C LEU A 81 -19.78 -3.76 -5.76
N GLU A 82 -19.02 -3.36 -6.78
CA GLU A 82 -19.51 -2.52 -7.88
C GLU A 82 -20.66 -3.17 -8.66
N LYS A 83 -20.63 -4.49 -8.86
CA LYS A 83 -21.70 -5.24 -9.53
C LYS A 83 -22.98 -5.38 -8.72
N MET A 84 -22.89 -5.27 -7.39
CA MET A 84 -24.05 -5.34 -6.51
C MET A 84 -24.76 -3.98 -6.35
N ARG A 85 -24.22 -2.94 -6.98
CA ARG A 85 -24.71 -1.57 -6.92
C ARG A 85 -25.59 -1.25 -8.12
#